data_AF-A0A1H2FJL4-F1
#
_entry.id   AF-A0A1H2FJL4-F1
#
_cell.length_a   1.000
_cell.length_b   1.000
_cell.length_c   1.000
_cell.angle_alpha   90.00
_cell.angle_beta   90.00
_cell.angle_gamma   90.00
#
_symmetry.space_group_name_H-M   'P 1'
#
loop_
_entity.id
_entity.type
_entity.pdbx_description
1 polymer ?
#
loop_
_entity_poly.entity_id
_entity_poly.type
_entity_poly.pdbx_seq_one_letter_code
_entity_poly.pdbx_strand_id
1 'polypeptide(L)'
;MKKFLILFIFIFSSLISCTSEETKTTYYLIRHAEKDRTDAANKDPNLNRKGLERAERWADYFEKINLNAIYSTNYHRTMQTAEPTAKSKQLAINNYDPRDMYDSIFQNNTAGKTVLVVGHSNTTPTFVNNILGEEKHKNMDDHDNASLYIVTITDGKKMSKIEKVE
;
A
#
# COMPACT_ATOMS: atom_id res chain seq x y z
N MET A 1 39.23 64.15 0.16
CA MET A 1 39.51 62.72 -0.12
C MET A 1 38.48 61.88 0.59
N LYS A 2 37.90 60.92 -0.14
CA LYS A 2 36.74 60.09 0.18
C LYS A 2 36.97 59.22 1.43
N LYS A 3 35.90 58.95 2.18
CA LYS A 3 35.50 57.60 2.66
C LYS A 3 34.19 57.69 3.45
N PHE A 4 33.07 57.72 2.73
CA PHE A 4 31.76 57.37 3.28
C PHE A 4 31.76 55.84 3.46
N LEU A 5 31.80 55.37 4.71
CA LEU A 5 31.66 53.96 5.04
C LEU A 5 30.15 53.65 5.06
N ILE A 6 29.59 53.28 3.91
CA ILE A 6 28.22 52.79 3.80
C ILE A 6 28.21 51.38 4.39
N LEU A 7 27.69 51.25 5.62
CA LEU A 7 27.39 49.97 6.24
C LEU A 7 26.17 49.37 5.53
N PHE A 8 26.42 48.57 4.50
CA PHE A 8 25.39 47.79 3.81
C PHE A 8 24.97 46.65 4.75
N ILE A 9 23.94 46.89 5.57
CA ILE A 9 23.25 45.83 6.29
C ILE A 9 22.46 45.05 5.24
N PHE A 10 23.06 43.99 4.70
CA PHE A 10 22.34 42.97 3.95
C PHE A 10 21.45 42.23 4.95
N ILE A 11 20.23 42.73 5.13
CA ILE A 11 19.14 41.96 5.72
C ILE A 11 18.85 40.86 4.71
N PHE A 12 19.53 39.71 4.85
CA PHE A 12 19.18 38.49 4.15
C PHE A 12 17.86 38.02 4.76
N SER A 13 16.75 38.59 4.29
CA SER A 13 15.42 38.06 4.56
C SER A 13 15.35 36.69 3.90
N SER A 14 15.74 35.65 4.65
CA SER A 14 15.37 34.28 4.33
C SER A 14 13.85 34.23 4.34
N LEU A 15 13.26 34.45 3.17
CA LEU A 15 11.92 34.01 2.86
C LEU A 15 11.96 32.49 2.98
N ILE A 16 11.63 32.00 4.17
CA ILE A 16 11.28 30.60 4.36
C ILE A 16 9.97 30.44 3.60
N SER A 17 10.07 30.11 2.32
CA SER A 17 8.95 29.55 1.58
C SER A 17 8.58 28.26 2.32
N CYS A 18 7.55 28.35 3.17
CA CYS A 18 6.87 27.19 3.69
C CYS A 18 6.12 26.56 2.51
N THR A 19 6.84 25.77 1.71
CA THR A 19 6.21 24.84 0.78
C THR A 19 5.55 23.82 1.67
N SER A 20 4.22 23.85 1.79
CA SER A 20 3.48 22.74 2.38
C SER A 20 3.82 21.51 1.54
N GLU A 21 4.64 20.61 2.07
CA GLU A 21 4.88 19.34 1.39
C GLU A 21 3.54 18.62 1.27
N GLU A 22 3.09 18.40 0.03
CA GLU A 22 1.84 17.69 -0.23
C GLU A 22 1.92 16.32 0.45
N THR A 23 1.08 16.11 1.47
CA THR A 23 1.08 14.84 2.19
C THR A 23 0.44 13.78 1.29
N LYS A 24 1.29 12.93 0.71
CA LYS A 24 0.86 11.87 -0.21
C LYS A 24 0.82 10.52 0.49
N THR A 25 -0.34 9.87 0.44
CA THR A 25 -0.52 8.48 0.88
C THR A 25 -0.74 7.59 -0.32
N THR A 26 -0.03 6.46 -0.41
CA THR A 26 -0.19 5.50 -1.51
C THR A 26 -0.45 4.11 -0.96
N TYR A 27 -1.59 3.52 -1.33
CA TYR A 27 -1.95 2.15 -1.00
C TYR A 27 -1.79 1.27 -2.24
N TYR A 28 -1.01 0.21 -2.10
CA TYR A 28 -0.94 -0.91 -3.01
C TYR A 28 -1.79 -2.03 -2.42
N LEU A 29 -2.88 -2.40 -3.07
CA LEU A 29 -3.77 -3.45 -2.58
C LEU A 29 -3.77 -4.62 -3.56
N ILE A 30 -3.42 -5.79 -3.04
CA ILE A 30 -3.41 -7.05 -3.78
C ILE A 30 -4.32 -8.06 -3.09
N ARG A 31 -4.75 -9.06 -3.84
CA ARG A 31 -5.28 -10.29 -3.27
C ARG A 31 -4.11 -11.25 -2.99
N HIS A 32 -4.28 -12.17 -2.01
CA HIS A 32 -3.37 -13.31 -1.87
C HIS A 32 -3.09 -14.02 -3.22
N ALA A 33 -1.93 -14.65 -3.31
CA ALA A 33 -1.52 -15.49 -4.42
C ALA A 33 -2.30 -16.81 -4.51
N GLU A 34 -2.00 -17.64 -5.49
CA GLU A 34 -2.70 -18.88 -5.79
C GLU A 34 -2.69 -19.85 -4.58
N LYS A 35 -3.88 -20.13 -4.03
CA LYS A 35 -4.05 -21.02 -2.88
C LYS A 35 -4.10 -22.49 -3.29
N ASP A 36 -3.79 -23.38 -2.35
CA ASP A 36 -4.12 -24.79 -2.47
C ASP A 36 -5.64 -24.98 -2.53
N ARG A 37 -6.08 -25.86 -3.45
CA ARG A 37 -7.48 -26.20 -3.71
C ARG A 37 -7.72 -27.71 -3.70
N THR A 38 -6.73 -28.51 -3.28
CA THR A 38 -6.83 -29.97 -3.23
C THR A 38 -7.86 -30.45 -2.20
N ASP A 39 -8.02 -29.74 -1.09
CA ASP A 39 -9.06 -29.95 -0.10
C ASP A 39 -10.03 -28.75 -0.04
N ALA A 40 -11.29 -28.97 -0.44
CA ALA A 40 -12.34 -27.96 -0.42
C ALA A 40 -12.91 -27.68 0.99
N ALA A 41 -12.70 -28.59 1.95
CA ALA A 41 -13.12 -28.40 3.33
C ALA A 41 -12.17 -27.46 4.09
N ASN A 42 -10.90 -27.39 3.68
CA ASN A 42 -9.92 -26.49 4.27
C ASN A 42 -10.29 -25.01 4.02
N LYS A 43 -10.66 -24.30 5.09
CA LYS A 43 -11.03 -22.87 5.06
C LYS A 43 -9.83 -21.93 5.11
N ASP A 44 -8.66 -22.42 5.53
CA ASP A 44 -7.42 -21.66 5.55
C ASP A 44 -6.26 -22.41 4.86
N PRO A 45 -6.39 -22.66 3.54
CA PRO A 45 -5.34 -23.32 2.79
C PRO A 45 -4.11 -22.43 2.67
N ASN A 46 -2.96 -23.09 2.65
CA ASN A 46 -1.68 -22.49 2.26
C ASN A 46 -1.67 -22.11 0.77
N LEU A 47 -0.65 -21.39 0.35
CA LEU A 47 -0.33 -21.21 -1.07
C LEU A 47 0.09 -22.54 -1.70
N ASN A 48 -0.29 -22.73 -2.96
CA ASN A 48 0.30 -23.80 -3.78
C ASN A 48 1.64 -23.33 -4.39
N ARG A 49 2.34 -24.19 -5.13
CA ARG A 49 3.63 -23.84 -5.75
C ARG A 49 3.58 -22.57 -6.62
N LYS A 50 2.54 -22.40 -7.44
CA LYS A 50 2.38 -21.19 -8.27
C LYS A 50 2.17 -19.95 -7.42
N GLY A 51 1.48 -20.11 -6.29
CA GLY A 51 1.25 -19.03 -5.34
C GLY A 51 2.52 -18.58 -4.64
N LEU A 52 3.38 -19.52 -4.23
CA LEU A 52 4.70 -19.23 -3.68
C LEU A 52 5.58 -18.48 -4.70
N GLU A 53 5.62 -18.96 -5.95
CA GLU A 53 6.33 -18.27 -7.04
C GLU A 53 5.79 -16.86 -7.28
N ARG A 54 4.48 -16.64 -7.15
CA ARG A 54 3.88 -15.31 -7.27
C ARG A 54 4.19 -14.41 -6.08
N ALA A 55 4.24 -14.95 -4.88
CA ALA A 55 4.62 -14.18 -3.69
C ALA A 55 6.04 -13.61 -3.82
N GLU A 56 6.97 -14.39 -4.40
CA GLU A 56 8.31 -13.90 -4.76
C GLU A 56 8.24 -12.81 -5.84
N ARG A 57 7.43 -12.96 -6.89
CA ARG A 57 7.25 -11.90 -7.91
C ARG A 57 6.69 -10.60 -7.32
N TRP A 58 5.84 -10.67 -6.30
CA TRP A 58 5.42 -9.47 -5.58
C TRP A 58 6.59 -8.82 -4.84
N ALA A 59 7.47 -9.60 -4.21
CA ALA A 59 8.67 -9.06 -3.58
C ALA A 59 9.57 -8.35 -4.60
N ASP A 60 9.75 -8.92 -5.79
CA ASP A 60 10.49 -8.32 -6.90
C ASP A 60 9.84 -7.01 -7.37
N TYR A 61 8.51 -7.00 -7.57
CA TYR A 61 7.77 -5.78 -7.95
C TYR A 61 7.96 -4.66 -6.92
N PHE A 62 7.89 -5.01 -5.63
CA PHE A 62 8.03 -4.04 -4.56
C PHE A 62 9.48 -3.70 -4.23
N GLU A 63 10.49 -4.38 -4.76
CA GLU A 63 11.92 -4.22 -4.40
C GLU A 63 12.38 -2.76 -4.42
N LYS A 64 11.98 -1.99 -5.44
CA LYS A 64 12.37 -0.57 -5.61
C LYS A 64 11.36 0.42 -5.03
N ILE A 65 10.23 -0.06 -4.51
CA ILE A 65 9.20 0.77 -3.90
C ILE A 65 9.48 0.89 -2.40
N ASN A 66 9.64 2.10 -1.88
CA ASN A 66 9.85 2.31 -0.45
C ASN A 66 8.52 2.12 0.30
N LEU A 67 8.26 0.90 0.77
CA LEU A 67 7.11 0.60 1.62
C LEU A 67 7.40 1.03 3.06
N ASN A 68 6.46 1.72 3.69
CA ASN A 68 6.54 2.08 5.10
C ASN A 68 5.83 1.06 6.00
N ALA A 69 4.84 0.33 5.46
CA ALA A 69 4.09 -0.67 6.21
C ALA A 69 3.50 -1.74 5.28
N ILE A 70 3.28 -2.92 5.85
CA ILE A 70 2.59 -4.04 5.20
C ILE A 70 1.45 -4.49 6.11
N TYR A 71 0.28 -4.67 5.52
CA TYR A 71 -0.91 -5.16 6.18
C TYR A 71 -1.43 -6.42 5.50
N SER A 72 -1.90 -7.38 6.28
CA SER A 72 -2.51 -8.62 5.79
C SER A 72 -3.62 -9.09 6.71
N THR A 73 -4.62 -9.78 6.19
CA THR A 73 -5.47 -10.62 7.06
C THR A 73 -4.64 -11.79 7.63
N ASN A 74 -5.16 -12.48 8.64
CA ASN A 74 -4.42 -13.54 9.35
C ASN A 74 -4.47 -14.94 8.67
N TYR A 75 -5.11 -15.07 7.51
CA TYR A 75 -5.15 -16.33 6.77
C TYR A 75 -3.76 -16.73 6.26
N HIS A 76 -3.43 -18.02 6.26
CA HIS A 76 -2.15 -18.54 5.78
C HIS A 76 -1.78 -17.99 4.39
N ARG A 77 -2.72 -18.06 3.44
CA ARG A 77 -2.50 -17.59 2.07
C ARG A 77 -2.17 -16.10 1.96
N THR A 78 -2.76 -15.23 2.76
CA THR A 78 -2.47 -13.78 2.71
C THR A 78 -1.14 -13.49 3.38
N MET A 79 -0.87 -14.11 4.53
CA MET A 79 0.42 -14.01 5.23
C MET A 79 1.59 -14.50 4.36
N GLN A 80 1.47 -15.68 3.75
CA GLN A 80 2.49 -16.24 2.84
C GLN A 80 2.68 -15.42 1.57
N THR A 81 1.65 -14.69 1.12
CA THR A 81 1.80 -13.78 -0.02
C THR A 81 2.61 -12.54 0.37
N ALA A 82 2.39 -12.02 1.58
CA ALA A 82 3.08 -10.83 2.08
C ALA A 82 4.52 -11.11 2.52
N GLU A 83 4.80 -12.33 2.99
CA GLU A 83 6.05 -12.70 3.67
C GLU A 83 7.34 -12.44 2.85
N PRO A 84 7.44 -12.80 1.56
CA PRO A 84 8.64 -12.48 0.78
C PRO A 84 8.90 -10.96 0.68
N THR A 85 7.85 -10.17 0.46
CA THR A 85 7.95 -8.71 0.42
C THR A 85 8.35 -8.15 1.79
N ALA A 86 7.73 -8.64 2.86
CA ALA A 86 8.03 -8.21 4.23
C ALA A 86 9.49 -8.48 4.61
N LYS A 87 10.01 -9.66 4.26
CA LYS A 87 11.41 -10.05 4.47
C LYS A 87 12.37 -9.17 3.67
N SER A 88 12.10 -8.96 2.38
CA SER A 88 12.90 -8.07 1.51
C SER A 88 12.97 -6.64 2.06
N LYS A 89 11.85 -6.14 2.60
CA LYS A 89 11.74 -4.79 3.16
C LYS A 89 12.14 -4.66 4.62
N GLN A 90 12.42 -5.76 5.31
CA GLN A 90 12.64 -5.79 6.76
C GLN A 90 11.48 -5.14 7.55
N LEU A 91 10.25 -5.36 7.09
CA LEU A 91 9.03 -4.84 7.72
C LEU A 91 8.25 -5.98 8.39
N ALA A 92 7.61 -5.67 9.51
CA ALA A 92 6.60 -6.56 10.08
C ALA A 92 5.31 -6.54 9.23
N ILE A 93 4.59 -7.66 9.24
CA ILE A 93 3.23 -7.74 8.69
C ILE A 93 2.25 -7.39 9.82
N ASN A 94 1.49 -6.31 9.62
CA ASN A 94 0.46 -5.88 10.57
C ASN A 94 -0.87 -6.54 10.22
N ASN A 95 -1.50 -7.21 11.17
CA ASN A 95 -2.79 -7.83 10.92
C ASN A 95 -3.93 -6.80 10.94
N TYR A 96 -4.91 -6.97 10.04
CA TYR A 96 -6.16 -6.21 10.05
C TYR A 96 -7.38 -7.13 9.92
N ASP A 97 -8.54 -6.67 10.40
CA ASP A 97 -9.81 -7.36 10.22
C ASP A 97 -10.46 -6.91 8.90
N PRO A 98 -10.76 -7.82 7.95
CA PRO A 98 -11.41 -7.45 6.70
C PRO A 98 -12.86 -6.95 6.85
N ARG A 99 -13.44 -7.00 8.06
CA ARG A 99 -14.76 -6.43 8.37
C ARG A 99 -14.69 -4.97 8.80
N ASP A 100 -13.53 -4.51 9.27
CA ASP A 100 -13.29 -3.15 9.75
C ASP A 100 -12.14 -2.52 8.96
N MET A 101 -12.39 -2.31 7.66
CA MET A 101 -11.39 -1.81 6.72
C MET A 101 -11.40 -0.29 6.68
N TYR A 102 -10.21 0.32 6.66
CA TYR A 102 -10.01 1.76 6.55
C TYR A 102 -10.58 2.56 7.74
N ASP A 103 -10.52 2.01 8.94
CA ASP A 103 -10.93 2.68 10.17
C ASP A 103 -10.02 3.88 10.52
N SER A 104 -10.40 4.64 11.54
CA SER A 104 -9.62 5.83 11.96
C SER A 104 -8.20 5.48 12.42
N ILE A 105 -8.00 4.29 13.00
CA ILE A 105 -6.68 3.83 13.47
C ILE A 105 -5.78 3.54 12.27
N PHE A 106 -6.29 2.81 11.27
CA PHE A 106 -5.58 2.56 10.02
C PHE A 106 -5.20 3.88 9.35
N GLN A 107 -6.18 4.78 9.16
CA GLN A 107 -5.95 6.09 8.53
C GLN A 107 -4.84 6.89 9.23
N ASN A 108 -4.88 6.98 10.56
CA ASN A 108 -3.86 7.69 11.34
C ASN A 108 -2.48 7.02 11.21
N ASN A 109 -2.44 5.68 11.20
CA ASN A 109 -1.19 4.93 11.09
C ASN A 109 -0.57 4.99 9.70
N THR A 110 -1.36 5.24 8.65
CA THR A 110 -0.91 5.19 7.25
C THR A 110 -0.85 6.56 6.56
N ALA A 111 -1.31 7.64 7.20
CA ALA A 111 -1.23 8.99 6.65
C ALA A 111 0.20 9.36 6.23
N GLY A 112 0.36 9.82 4.98
CA GLY A 112 1.64 10.20 4.39
C GLY A 112 2.57 9.03 4.04
N LYS A 113 2.07 7.79 4.08
CA LYS A 113 2.88 6.57 3.87
C LYS A 113 2.56 5.86 2.57
N THR A 114 3.50 5.02 2.15
CA THR A 114 3.32 4.02 1.11
C THR A 114 3.12 2.65 1.76
N VAL A 115 1.99 2.00 1.49
CA VAL A 115 1.53 0.82 2.23
C VAL A 115 1.11 -0.29 1.28
N LEU A 116 1.55 -1.52 1.57
CA LEU A 116 1.03 -2.73 0.93
C LEU A 116 -0.09 -3.33 1.79
N VAL A 117 -1.22 -3.66 1.19
CA VAL A 117 -2.35 -4.36 1.82
C VAL A 117 -2.64 -5.65 1.05
N VAL A 118 -2.64 -6.78 1.75
CA VAL A 118 -2.90 -8.11 1.18
C VAL A 118 -4.22 -8.66 1.70
N GLY A 119 -5.17 -8.85 0.79
CA GLY A 119 -6.54 -9.26 1.11
C GLY A 119 -7.09 -10.40 0.26
N HIS A 120 -8.39 -10.36 -0.01
CA HIS A 120 -9.14 -11.41 -0.69
C HIS A 120 -9.84 -10.88 -1.96
N SER A 121 -10.33 -11.76 -2.83
CA SER A 121 -11.00 -11.40 -4.08
C SER A 121 -12.22 -10.51 -3.87
N ASN A 122 -12.93 -10.68 -2.77
CA ASN A 122 -14.06 -9.86 -2.39
C ASN A 122 -13.66 -8.64 -1.54
N THR A 123 -12.70 -8.78 -0.62
CA THR A 123 -12.40 -7.69 0.33
C THR A 123 -11.39 -6.66 -0.20
N THR A 124 -10.50 -7.04 -1.12
CA THR A 124 -9.53 -6.10 -1.71
C THR A 124 -10.24 -4.98 -2.48
N PRO A 125 -11.19 -5.24 -3.40
CA PRO A 125 -11.96 -4.18 -4.06
C PRO A 125 -12.82 -3.36 -3.08
N THR A 126 -13.42 -4.00 -2.07
CA THR A 126 -14.18 -3.28 -1.04
C THR A 126 -13.30 -2.33 -0.25
N PHE A 127 -12.08 -2.73 0.11
CA PHE A 127 -11.12 -1.84 0.77
C PHE A 127 -10.79 -0.64 -0.14
N VAL A 128 -10.52 -0.86 -1.43
CA VAL A 128 -10.32 0.23 -2.39
C VAL A 128 -11.52 1.19 -2.39
N ASN A 129 -12.74 0.67 -2.47
CA ASN A 129 -13.97 1.47 -2.44
C ASN A 129 -14.11 2.26 -1.14
N ASN A 130 -13.80 1.67 0.02
CA ASN A 130 -13.81 2.35 1.32
C ASN A 130 -12.80 3.50 1.36
N ILE A 131 -11.60 3.29 0.82
CA ILE A 131 -10.60 4.36 0.71
C ILE A 131 -11.15 5.49 -0.16
N LEU A 132 -11.72 5.17 -1.34
CA LEU A 132 -12.26 6.16 -2.27
C LEU A 132 -13.49 6.90 -1.73
N GLY A 133 -14.35 6.21 -0.97
CA GLY A 133 -15.66 6.70 -0.54
C GLY A 133 -16.75 6.50 -1.60
N GLU A 134 -16.58 5.56 -2.53
CA GLU A 134 -17.54 5.25 -3.61
C GLU A 134 -17.51 3.77 -3.99
N GLU A 135 -18.64 3.23 -4.45
CA GLU A 135 -18.77 1.84 -4.92
C GLU A 135 -18.29 1.68 -6.37
N LYS A 136 -16.99 1.85 -6.62
CA LYS A 136 -16.41 1.82 -7.97
C LYS A 136 -16.06 0.41 -8.46
N HIS A 137 -15.52 -0.43 -7.59
CA HIS A 137 -14.95 -1.73 -7.95
C HIS A 137 -15.81 -2.90 -7.44
N LYS A 138 -16.09 -3.87 -8.31
CA LYS A 138 -16.76 -5.13 -7.96
C LYS A 138 -15.76 -6.18 -7.46
N ASN A 139 -16.28 -7.26 -6.89
CA ASN A 139 -15.46 -8.42 -6.52
C ASN A 139 -14.61 -8.91 -7.69
N MET A 140 -13.37 -9.30 -7.38
CA MET A 140 -12.44 -9.90 -8.33
C MET A 140 -12.84 -11.33 -8.66
N ASP A 141 -12.43 -11.83 -9.81
CA ASP A 141 -12.46 -13.26 -10.09
C ASP A 141 -11.61 -14.01 -9.05
N ASP A 142 -12.09 -15.17 -8.59
CA ASP A 142 -11.37 -16.00 -7.61
C ASP A 142 -10.07 -16.64 -8.17
N HIS A 143 -9.76 -16.47 -9.44
CA HIS A 143 -8.48 -16.84 -10.07
C HIS A 143 -7.64 -15.62 -10.46
N ASP A 144 -8.11 -14.40 -10.20
CA ASP A 144 -7.29 -13.21 -10.35
C ASP A 144 -6.37 -13.05 -9.13
N ASN A 145 -5.11 -13.40 -9.30
CA ASN A 145 -4.07 -13.28 -8.27
C ASN A 145 -2.98 -12.26 -8.64
N ALA A 146 -3.12 -11.58 -9.79
CA ALA A 146 -2.09 -10.73 -10.41
C ALA A 146 -2.50 -9.25 -10.54
N SER A 147 -3.76 -8.92 -10.26
CA SER A 147 -4.21 -7.53 -10.25
C SER A 147 -3.68 -6.77 -9.04
N LEU A 148 -3.16 -5.58 -9.33
CA LEU A 148 -2.69 -4.61 -8.35
C LEU A 148 -3.58 -3.37 -8.40
N TYR A 149 -4.23 -3.06 -7.28
CA TYR A 149 -4.91 -1.78 -7.12
C TYR A 149 -3.94 -0.78 -6.52
N ILE A 150 -3.88 0.41 -7.10
CA ILE A 150 -3.07 1.52 -6.60
C ILE A 150 -4.01 2.67 -6.30
N VAL A 151 -4.11 3.05 -5.02
CA VAL A 151 -4.89 4.20 -4.56
C VAL A 151 -3.94 5.26 -4.03
N THR A 152 -4.06 6.49 -4.52
CA THR A 152 -3.26 7.62 -4.07
C THR A 152 -4.18 8.69 -3.49
N ILE A 153 -3.79 9.22 -2.32
CA ILE A 153 -4.43 10.36 -1.67
C ILE A 153 -3.41 11.49 -1.60
N THR A 154 -3.73 12.63 -2.22
CA THR A 154 -2.91 13.86 -2.18
C THR A 154 -3.84 15.03 -1.86
N ASP A 155 -3.61 15.70 -0.73
CA ASP A 155 -4.42 16.82 -0.25
C ASP A 155 -5.94 16.54 -0.28
N GLY A 156 -6.32 15.35 0.17
CA GLY A 156 -7.71 14.87 0.19
C GLY A 156 -8.26 14.40 -1.16
N LYS A 157 -7.57 14.66 -2.28
CA LYS A 157 -7.94 14.12 -3.59
C LYS A 157 -7.53 12.67 -3.70
N LYS A 158 -8.47 11.81 -4.09
CA LYS A 158 -8.27 10.35 -4.18
C LYS A 158 -8.31 9.91 -5.63
N MET A 159 -7.35 9.10 -6.04
CA MET A 159 -7.35 8.46 -7.36
C MET A 159 -7.07 6.97 -7.22
N SER A 160 -7.67 6.16 -8.09
CA SER A 160 -7.36 4.73 -8.22
C SER A 160 -7.01 4.34 -9.65
N LYS A 161 -6.07 3.40 -9.79
CA LYS A 161 -5.82 2.65 -11.02
C LYS A 161 -5.62 1.17 -10.72
N ILE A 162 -5.77 0.33 -11.75
CA ILE A 162 -5.51 -1.10 -11.68
C ILE A 162 -4.42 -1.44 -12.68
N GLU A 163 -3.45 -2.23 -12.25
CA GLU A 163 -2.40 -2.80 -13.08
C GLU A 163 -2.43 -4.33 -13.02
N LYS A 164 -1.86 -5.00 -14.02
CA LYS A 164 -1.60 -6.44 -14.00
C LYS A 164 -0.09 -6.64 -13.91
N VAL A 165 0.33 -7.38 -12.90
CA VAL A 165 1.75 -7.73 -12.69
C VAL A 165 1.88 -9.22 -12.93
N GLU A 166 2.50 -9.59 -14.05
CA GLU A 166 2.63 -10.99 -14.49
C GLU A 166 3.65 -11.78 -13.66
#